data_AF-A0A645CE55-F1
#
_entry.id   AF-A0A645CE55-F1
#
_cell.length_a   1.000
_cell.length_b   1.000
_cell.length_c   1.000
_cell.angle_alpha   90.00
_cell.angle_beta   90.00
_cell.angle_gamma   90.00
#
_symmetry.space_group_name_H-M   'P 1'
#
loop_
_entity.id
_entity.type
_entity.pdbx_description
1 polymer ?
#
loop_
_entity_poly.entity_id
_entity_poly.type
_entity_poly.pdbx_seq_one_letter_code
_entity_poly.pdbx_strand_id
1 'polypeptide(L)'
;MDVSFISLKLILPSLRGLLKQSGHAVCLVKPQFEAGREKVGKKGVVRDPAVHQEVLEHFLIHAKESDFTVVGLTYSPIRGPEGNIEYLGFLQCGASEEETVFDLRALVDESHEVLPERGGTEA
;
A
#
# COMPACT_ATOMS: atom_id res chain seq x y z
N MET A 1 -6.09 -3.44 -8.89
CA MET A 1 -5.16 -4.58 -8.86
C MET A 1 -5.02 -5.02 -7.43
N ASP A 2 -5.11 -6.33 -7.24
CA ASP A 2 -4.90 -7.00 -5.98
C ASP A 2 -4.04 -8.22 -6.29
N VAL A 3 -2.78 -8.17 -5.88
CA VAL A 3 -1.78 -9.20 -6.17
C VAL A 3 -1.11 -9.62 -4.86
N SER A 4 -0.57 -10.83 -4.84
CA SER A 4 0.10 -11.40 -3.67
C SER A 4 1.46 -11.97 -4.07
N PHE A 5 2.40 -12.02 -3.13
CA PHE A 5 3.76 -12.55 -3.31
C PHE A 5 4.63 -11.76 -4.32
N ILE A 6 4.23 -10.55 -4.68
CA ILE A 6 4.96 -9.66 -5.58
C ILE A 6 4.78 -8.21 -5.14
N SER A 7 5.85 -7.42 -5.26
CA SER A 7 5.83 -5.98 -5.01
C SER A 7 5.20 -5.22 -6.17
N LEU A 8 4.44 -4.18 -5.86
CA LEU A 8 3.89 -3.23 -6.83
C LEU A 8 4.97 -2.54 -7.64
N LYS A 9 6.20 -2.38 -7.11
CA LYS A 9 7.36 -1.88 -7.87
C LYS A 9 7.56 -2.61 -9.20
N LEU A 10 7.34 -3.92 -9.22
CA LEU A 10 7.51 -4.75 -10.41
C LEU A 10 6.28 -4.71 -11.34
N ILE A 11 5.10 -4.41 -10.80
CA ILE A 11 3.84 -4.44 -11.53
C ILE A 11 3.53 -3.10 -12.20
N LEU A 12 3.83 -1.98 -11.53
CA LEU A 12 3.46 -0.64 -11.99
C LEU A 12 3.99 -0.31 -13.40
N PRO A 13 5.25 -0.59 -13.77
CA PRO A 13 5.74 -0.33 -15.13
C PRO A 13 4.95 -1.09 -16.21
N SER A 14 4.61 -2.35 -15.93
CA SER A 14 3.80 -3.16 -16.86
C SER A 14 2.36 -2.66 -16.93
N LEU A 15 1.76 -2.26 -15.80
CA LEU A 15 0.42 -1.67 -15.79
C LEU A 15 0.37 -0.41 -16.65
N ARG A 16 1.40 0.44 -16.57
CA ARG A 16 1.44 1.71 -17.31
C ARG A 16 1.31 1.51 -18.81
N GLY A 17 1.92 0.45 -19.36
CA GLY A 17 1.83 0.09 -20.77
C GLY A 17 0.45 -0.41 -21.22
N LEU A 18 -0.43 -0.80 -20.28
CA LEU A 18 -1.78 -1.29 -20.56
C LEU A 18 -2.85 -0.20 -20.48
N LEU A 19 -2.57 0.89 -19.77
CA LEU A 19 -3.53 1.97 -19.54
C LEU A 19 -3.39 3.10 -20.55
N LYS A 20 -4.52 3.74 -20.87
CA LYS A 20 -4.56 4.98 -21.66
C LYS A 20 -3.92 6.14 -20.88
N GLN A 21 -3.59 7.23 -21.56
CA GLN A 21 -2.90 8.39 -20.97
C GLN A 21 -3.64 9.03 -19.79
N SER A 22 -4.98 8.98 -19.76
CA SER A 22 -5.82 9.44 -18.65
C SER A 22 -6.46 8.27 -17.89
N GLY A 23 -5.81 7.10 -17.96
CA GLY A 23 -6.26 5.89 -17.28
C GLY A 23 -6.14 6.03 -15.78
N HIS A 24 -6.98 5.30 -15.07
CA HIS A 24 -6.96 5.23 -13.62
C HIS A 24 -6.80 3.78 -13.18
N ALA A 25 -6.20 3.58 -12.02
CA ALA A 25 -6.13 2.29 -11.36
C ALA A 25 -6.31 2.45 -9.86
N VAL A 26 -6.89 1.45 -9.22
CA VAL A 26 -6.81 1.28 -7.77
C VAL A 26 -5.90 0.09 -7.50
N CYS A 27 -4.95 0.19 -6.58
CA CYS A 27 -4.08 -0.91 -6.18
C CYS A 27 -4.14 -1.15 -4.67
N LEU A 28 -4.00 -2.41 -4.28
CA LEU A 28 -3.86 -2.81 -2.89
C LEU A 28 -2.36 -2.92 -2.54
N VAL A 29 -1.89 -2.05 -1.66
CA VAL A 29 -0.53 -2.06 -1.11
C VAL A 29 -0.52 -2.97 0.11
N LYS A 30 0.31 -4.01 0.07
CA LYS A 30 0.34 -5.07 1.08
C LYS A 30 1.71 -5.08 1.76
N PRO A 31 1.86 -4.51 2.97
CA PRO A 31 3.14 -4.39 3.66
C PRO A 31 3.94 -5.69 3.71
N GLN A 32 3.29 -6.84 3.89
CA GLN A 32 3.94 -8.16 3.93
C GLN A 32 4.62 -8.61 2.62
N PHE A 33 4.32 -7.97 1.50
CA PHE A 33 4.96 -8.23 0.20
C PHE A 33 5.85 -7.09 -0.30
N GLU A 34 5.78 -5.93 0.34
CA GLU A 34 6.57 -4.74 0.03
C GLU A 34 7.76 -4.56 0.98
N ALA A 35 7.57 -4.90 2.26
CA ALA A 35 8.62 -4.80 3.27
C ALA A 35 9.71 -5.85 3.06
N GLY A 36 10.95 -5.50 3.43
CA GLY A 36 12.06 -6.44 3.49
C GLY A 36 11.75 -7.63 4.39
N ARG A 37 12.31 -8.81 4.07
CA ARG A 37 12.03 -10.08 4.79
C ARG A 37 12.29 -9.98 6.29
N GLU A 38 13.25 -9.16 6.68
CA GLU A 38 13.64 -8.88 8.07
C GLU A 38 12.61 -8.08 8.86
N LYS A 39 11.71 -7.35 8.17
CA LYS A 39 10.64 -6.53 8.77
C LYS A 39 9.31 -7.27 8.86
N VAL A 40 9.25 -8.49 8.31
CA VAL A 40 8.06 -9.34 8.35
C VAL A 40 8.11 -10.24 9.58
N GLY A 41 7.15 -10.08 10.48
CA GLY A 41 7.09 -10.82 11.74
C GLY A 41 6.59 -12.26 11.61
N LYS A 42 6.34 -12.88 12.77
CA LYS A 42 5.73 -14.23 12.85
C LYS A 42 4.43 -14.28 12.04
N LYS A 43 4.22 -15.43 11.37
CA LYS A 43 3.09 -15.71 10.47
C LYS A 43 2.99 -14.77 9.26
N GLY A 44 4.05 -14.07 8.89
CA GLY A 44 4.02 -13.19 7.72
C GLY A 44 3.27 -11.88 7.97
N VAL A 45 3.19 -11.42 9.23
CA VAL A 45 2.43 -10.22 9.61
C VAL A 45 3.37 -9.06 9.92
N VAL A 46 3.14 -7.92 9.27
CA VAL A 46 3.82 -6.66 9.55
C VAL A 46 3.00 -5.88 10.59
N ARG A 47 3.54 -5.70 11.79
CA ARG A 47 2.85 -5.06 12.92
C ARG A 47 3.33 -3.66 13.26
N ASP A 48 4.56 -3.35 12.89
CA ASP A 48 5.20 -2.08 13.27
C ASP A 48 4.68 -0.96 12.37
N PRO A 49 3.96 0.05 12.92
CA PRO A 49 3.47 1.20 12.15
C PRO A 49 4.55 1.89 11.32
N ALA A 50 5.80 1.94 11.81
CA ALA A 50 6.90 2.57 11.09
C ALA A 50 7.22 1.82 9.78
N VAL A 51 7.07 0.50 9.75
CA VAL A 51 7.25 -0.31 8.53
C VAL A 51 6.12 -0.06 7.55
N HIS A 52 4.89 0.14 8.04
CA HIS A 52 3.75 0.51 7.18
C HIS A 52 3.98 1.86 6.51
N GLN A 53 4.42 2.85 7.30
CA GLN A 53 4.75 4.17 6.76
C GLN A 53 5.85 4.09 5.69
N GLU A 54 6.95 3.38 5.97
CA GLU A 54 8.04 3.19 5.01
C GLU A 54 7.55 2.52 3.70
N VAL A 55 6.69 1.51 3.81
CA VAL A 55 6.08 0.86 2.64
C VAL A 55 5.28 1.85 1.81
N LEU A 56 4.51 2.73 2.44
CA LEU A 56 3.72 3.75 1.75
C LEU A 56 4.61 4.81 1.10
N GLU A 57 5.68 5.24 1.77
CA GLU A 57 6.68 6.15 1.19
C GLU A 57 7.32 5.54 -0.07
N HIS A 58 7.75 4.29 0.00
CA HIS A 58 8.26 3.55 -1.15
C HIS A 58 7.23 3.40 -2.26
N PHE A 59 5.96 3.14 -1.93
CA PHE A 59 4.89 3.05 -2.91
C PHE A 59 4.71 4.37 -3.69
N LEU A 60 4.70 5.52 -3.00
CA LEU A 60 4.61 6.83 -3.66
C LEU A 60 5.77 7.06 -4.63
N ILE A 61 7.00 6.71 -4.21
CA ILE A 61 8.20 6.82 -5.05
C ILE A 61 8.07 5.93 -6.30
N HIS A 62 7.76 4.64 -6.12
CA HIS A 62 7.67 3.69 -7.23
C HIS A 62 6.52 4.02 -8.20
N ALA A 63 5.41 4.58 -7.71
CA ALA A 63 4.33 5.08 -8.56
C ALA A 63 4.82 6.22 -9.45
N LYS A 64 5.49 7.22 -8.86
CA LYS A 64 6.07 8.35 -9.59
C LYS A 64 7.10 7.90 -10.64
N GLU A 65 8.00 7.00 -10.27
CA GLU A 65 9.00 6.41 -11.18
C GLU A 65 8.36 5.62 -12.33
N SER A 66 7.13 5.13 -12.14
CA SER A 66 6.38 4.35 -13.14
C SER A 66 5.37 5.18 -13.96
N ASP A 67 5.51 6.52 -13.98
CA ASP A 67 4.61 7.46 -14.67
C ASP A 67 3.15 7.39 -14.16
N PHE A 68 2.99 7.28 -12.83
CA PHE A 68 1.72 7.44 -12.14
C PHE A 68 1.76 8.57 -11.11
N THR A 69 0.64 9.25 -10.98
CA THR A 69 0.34 10.14 -9.85
C THR A 69 -0.56 9.41 -8.87
N VAL A 70 -0.20 9.38 -7.59
CA VAL A 70 -1.10 8.91 -6.53
C VAL A 70 -2.02 10.06 -6.14
N VAL A 71 -3.29 9.94 -6.49
CA VAL A 71 -4.33 10.97 -6.28
C VAL A 71 -5.23 10.65 -5.08
N GLY A 72 -5.08 9.47 -4.48
CA GLY A 72 -5.76 9.09 -3.25
C GLY A 72 -5.04 7.94 -2.57
N LEU A 73 -5.06 7.94 -1.23
CA LEU A 73 -4.47 6.90 -0.41
C LEU A 73 -5.32 6.71 0.85
N THR A 74 -5.69 5.48 1.15
CA THR A 74 -6.45 5.11 2.35
C THR A 74 -6.11 3.69 2.79
N TYR A 75 -6.67 3.19 3.89
CA TYR A 75 -6.54 1.79 4.30
C TYR A 75 -7.71 0.94 3.81
N SER A 76 -7.48 -0.35 3.60
CA SER A 76 -8.53 -1.33 3.33
C SER A 76 -9.45 -1.44 4.56
N PRO A 77 -10.79 -1.49 4.39
CA PRO A 77 -11.72 -1.62 5.52
C PRO A 77 -11.65 -2.99 6.21
N ILE A 78 -10.90 -3.95 5.63
CA ILE A 78 -10.66 -5.27 6.19
C ILE A 78 -9.17 -5.56 6.23
N ARG A 79 -8.76 -6.33 7.24
CA ARG A 79 -7.41 -6.90 7.29
C ARG A 79 -7.28 -8.02 6.26
N GLY A 80 -6.13 -8.10 5.63
CA GLY A 80 -5.75 -9.17 4.72
C GLY A 80 -5.50 -10.51 5.45
N PRO A 81 -5.05 -11.54 4.71
CA PRO A 81 -4.71 -12.83 5.28
C PRO A 81 -3.71 -12.72 6.44
N GLU A 82 -3.85 -13.58 7.44
CA GLU A 82 -3.07 -13.56 8.69
C GLU A 82 -3.21 -12.27 9.53
N GLY A 83 -4.07 -11.35 9.11
CA GLY A 83 -4.38 -10.12 9.83
C GLY A 83 -3.52 -8.92 9.43
N ASN A 84 -2.88 -8.89 8.27
CA ASN A 84 -2.16 -7.69 7.83
C ASN A 84 -3.12 -6.51 7.58
N ILE A 85 -2.73 -5.29 8.00
CA ILE A 85 -3.38 -4.08 7.50
C ILE A 85 -2.85 -3.83 6.08
N GLU A 86 -3.74 -3.52 5.15
CA GLU A 86 -3.42 -3.29 3.74
C GLU A 86 -3.99 -1.92 3.33
N TYR A 87 -3.41 -1.28 2.31
CA TYR A 87 -3.75 0.08 1.90
C TYR A 87 -4.24 0.15 0.45
N LEU A 88 -5.11 1.10 0.15
CA LEU A 88 -5.65 1.35 -1.17
C LEU A 88 -5.01 2.61 -1.75
N GLY A 89 -4.29 2.46 -2.86
CA GLY A 89 -3.77 3.58 -3.66
C GLY A 89 -4.65 3.82 -4.88
N PHE A 90 -5.10 5.05 -5.08
CA PHE A 90 -5.77 5.52 -6.29
C PHE A 90 -4.75 6.24 -7.18
N LEU A 91 -4.53 5.68 -8.35
CA LEU A 91 -3.50 6.07 -9.30
C LEU A 91 -4.14 6.67 -10.55
N GLN A 92 -3.54 7.74 -11.05
CA GLN A 92 -3.81 8.32 -12.36
C GLN A 92 -2.56 8.21 -13.23
N CYS A 93 -2.71 7.80 -14.48
CA CYS A 93 -1.61 7.77 -15.45
C CYS A 93 -1.10 9.18 -15.74
N GLY A 94 0.22 9.28 -15.88
CA GLY A 94 0.91 10.53 -16.15
C GLY A 94 1.36 11.24 -14.88
N ALA A 95 2.53 11.85 -14.96
CA ALA A 95 3.01 12.78 -13.95
C ALA A 95 2.12 14.04 -13.93
N SER A 96 1.50 14.30 -12.78
CA SER A 96 0.94 15.60 -12.44
C SER A 96 2.08 16.50 -11.93
N GLU A 97 2.04 17.79 -12.26
CA GLU A 97 2.93 18.79 -11.65
C GLU A 97 2.53 19.07 -10.19
N GLU A 98 1.29 18.75 -9.81
CA GLU A 98 0.78 18.87 -8.45
C GLU A 98 1.07 17.59 -7.67
N GLU A 99 2.05 17.67 -6.77
CA GLU A 99 2.38 16.58 -5.85
C GLU A 99 1.31 16.52 -4.75
N THR A 100 0.54 15.43 -4.72
CA THR A 100 -0.43 15.20 -3.65
C THR A 100 0.33 14.84 -2.38
N VAL A 101 0.16 15.65 -1.32
CA VAL A 101 0.78 15.40 -0.03
C VAL A 101 -0.17 14.57 0.83
N PHE A 102 0.32 13.42 1.30
CA PHE A 102 -0.41 12.55 2.22
C PHE A 102 0.22 12.61 3.61
N ASP A 103 -0.61 12.75 4.65
CA ASP A 103 -0.16 12.52 6.03
C ASP A 103 -0.13 11.00 6.28
N LEU A 104 0.97 10.37 5.86
CA LEU A 104 1.14 8.92 5.98
C LEU A 104 1.11 8.45 7.43
N ARG A 105 1.63 9.28 8.34
CA ARG A 105 1.62 8.96 9.77
C ARG A 105 0.20 8.92 10.30
N ALA A 106 -0.60 9.96 10.06
CA ALA A 106 -1.99 9.98 10.48
C ALA A 106 -2.80 8.82 9.87
N LEU A 107 -2.56 8.51 8.59
CA LEU A 107 -3.23 7.40 7.91
C LEU A 107 -2.89 6.04 8.56
N VAL A 108 -1.61 5.81 8.86
CA VAL A 108 -1.16 4.57 9.50
C VAL A 108 -1.72 4.49 10.92
N ASP A 109 -1.61 5.56 11.71
CA ASP A 109 -2.11 5.62 13.08
C ASP A 109 -3.63 5.31 13.11
N GLU A 110 -4.41 5.93 12.23
CA GLU A 110 -5.85 5.68 12.10
C GLU A 110 -6.15 4.22 11.74
N SER A 111 -5.42 3.65 10.78
CA SER A 111 -5.64 2.26 10.35
C SER A 111 -5.38 1.26 11.49
N HIS A 112 -4.39 1.53 12.34
CA HIS A 112 -4.06 0.71 13.50
C HIS A 112 -5.09 0.85 14.64
N GLU A 113 -5.70 2.03 14.79
CA GLU A 113 -6.77 2.27 15.76
C GLU A 113 -8.09 1.61 15.32
N VAL A 114 -8.50 1.81 14.07
CA VAL A 114 -9.79 1.36 13.52
C VAL A 114 -9.81 -0.15 13.29
N LEU A 115 -8.68 -0.73 12.93
CA LEU A 115 -8.56 -2.17 12.71
C LEU A 115 -7.70 -2.76 13.81
N PRO A 116 -8.15 -2.91 15.07
CA PRO A 116 -7.33 -3.55 16.09
C PRO A 116 -6.99 -5.00 15.69
N GLU A 117 -5.86 -5.51 16.18
CA GLU A 117 -5.57 -6.94 16.00
C GLU A 117 -6.74 -7.74 16.57
N ARG A 118 -7.21 -8.74 15.83
CA ARG A 118 -8.15 -9.72 16.41
C ARG A 118 -7.37 -10.48 17.48
N GLY A 119 -7.44 -10.00 18.71
CA GLY A 119 -6.96 -10.74 19.87
C GLY A 119 -7.58 -12.12 19.81
N GLY A 120 -6.73 -13.15 19.89
CA GLY A 120 -7.18 -14.51 20.13
C GLY A 120 -7.95 -14.52 21.44
N THR A 121 -9.27 -14.35 21.35
CA THR A 121 -10.19 -14.78 22.39
C THR A 121 -10.60 -16.19 21.98
N GLU A 122 -9.68 -17.14 22.16
CA GLU A 122 -10.07 -18.52 22.39
C GLU A 122 -9.81 -18.76 23.88
N ALA A 123 -10.92 -19.07 24.54
CA ALA A 123 -11.01 -19.54 25.91
C ALA A 123 -10.29 -20.89 26.10
#